data_AF-A0A0Q8SAI3-F1
#
_entry.id   AF-A0A0Q8SAI3-F1
#
_cell.length_a   1.000
_cell.length_b   1.000
_cell.length_c   1.000
_cell.angle_alpha   90.00
_cell.angle_beta   90.00
_cell.angle_gamma   90.00
#
_symmetry.space_group_name_H-M   'P 1'
#
loop_
_entity.id
_entity.type
_entity.pdbx_description
1 polymer ?
#
loop_
_entity_poly.entity_id
_entity_poly.type
_entity_poly.pdbx_seq_one_letter_code
_entity_poly.pdbx_strand_id
1 'polypeptide(L)'
;MKNFFKKPQRGLRSARQQGFTLVELAVVLAVIGLIIGAVAIGKDVQRNAEYTKIKNKFIDQWEQAYNQYYQRNGVVLADSQTAPQNMVNGAAFIAAAVKPGDVRSGRNMSGVTAPAPICRGAAGPGQARGFDAAADKDLRTLMTRAGIRMPPGRAEGLEDRYVYLDSNGNPQEIQVCFQWNVPLADGGADAAVGEGSGNVMVITGLTPDLARSLDQMIDGKPDEREGRFRRQGVLNNAGGAINAPGQQWNRTNRDQMGVAGVGAAGNDRSFDEDQVEIVTAIYKMNQ
;
A
#
# COMPACT_ATOMS: atom_id res chain seq x y z
N MET A 1 -17.84 -79.90 44.32
CA MET A 1 -17.07 -80.04 43.05
C MET A 1 -17.43 -78.87 42.14
N LYS A 2 -16.44 -78.08 41.70
CA LYS A 2 -16.60 -76.81 40.98
C LYS A 2 -16.66 -77.09 39.47
N ASN A 3 -17.80 -76.86 38.82
CA ASN A 3 -17.91 -76.91 37.36
C ASN A 3 -17.54 -75.54 36.76
N PHE A 4 -16.37 -75.48 36.14
CA PHE A 4 -15.87 -74.35 35.37
C PHE A 4 -16.67 -74.21 34.07
N PHE A 5 -17.55 -73.21 34.00
CA PHE A 5 -18.18 -72.79 32.74
C PHE A 5 -17.16 -72.02 31.89
N LYS A 6 -16.63 -72.67 30.84
CA LYS A 6 -15.78 -72.05 29.82
C LYS A 6 -16.66 -71.27 28.83
N LYS A 7 -16.69 -69.94 28.92
CA LYS A 7 -17.38 -69.09 27.93
C LYS A 7 -16.70 -69.23 26.56
N PRO A 8 -17.44 -69.39 25.45
CA PRO A 8 -16.85 -69.37 24.12
C PRO A 8 -16.43 -67.93 23.77
N GLN A 9 -15.15 -67.72 23.50
CA GLN A 9 -14.65 -66.47 22.94
C GLN A 9 -15.16 -66.34 21.50
N ARG A 10 -16.09 -65.41 21.26
CA ARG A 10 -16.42 -64.95 19.90
C ARG A 10 -15.21 -64.19 19.36
N GLY A 11 -14.43 -64.84 18.50
CA GLY A 11 -13.38 -64.15 17.74
C GLY A 11 -14.02 -63.03 16.90
N LEU A 12 -13.54 -61.80 17.07
CA LEU A 12 -13.86 -60.72 16.13
C LEU A 12 -13.36 -61.13 14.75
N ARG A 13 -14.28 -61.23 13.78
CA ARG A 13 -13.91 -61.37 12.38
C ARG A 13 -13.16 -60.11 11.99
N SER A 14 -11.85 -60.21 11.82
CA SER A 14 -11.05 -59.17 11.17
C SER A 14 -11.63 -58.97 9.77
N ALA A 15 -12.18 -57.78 9.51
CA ALA A 15 -12.55 -57.40 8.15
C ALA A 15 -11.26 -57.47 7.33
N ARG A 16 -11.23 -58.32 6.30
CA ARG A 16 -10.12 -58.34 5.35
C ARG A 16 -9.97 -56.93 4.81
N GLN A 17 -8.87 -56.26 5.14
CA GLN A 17 -8.47 -55.03 4.48
C GLN A 17 -8.25 -55.37 3.01
N GLN A 18 -9.22 -55.01 2.16
CA GLN A 18 -9.02 -54.98 0.72
C GLN A 18 -8.05 -53.82 0.47
N GLY A 19 -6.78 -54.14 0.21
CA GLY A 19 -5.78 -53.13 -0.14
C GLY A 19 -6.15 -52.46 -1.47
N PHE A 20 -5.84 -51.17 -1.60
CA PHE A 20 -6.01 -50.43 -2.85
C PHE A 20 -5.08 -51.00 -3.92
N THR A 21 -5.59 -51.18 -5.14
CA THR A 21 -4.78 -51.59 -6.27
C THR A 21 -3.84 -50.46 -6.71
N LEU A 22 -2.68 -50.81 -7.29
CA LEU A 22 -1.75 -49.83 -7.87
C LEU A 22 -2.45 -48.90 -8.87
N VAL A 23 -3.42 -49.42 -9.62
CA VAL A 23 -4.18 -48.68 -10.64
C VAL A 23 -5.12 -47.66 -10.00
N GLU A 24 -5.85 -48.03 -8.94
CA GLU A 24 -6.73 -47.09 -8.22
C GLU A 24 -5.94 -45.93 -7.61
N LEU A 25 -4.79 -46.23 -7.00
CA LEU A 25 -3.95 -45.19 -6.41
C LEU A 25 -3.32 -44.30 -7.50
N ALA A 26 -2.92 -44.86 -8.64
CA ALA A 26 -2.38 -44.10 -9.76
C ALA A 26 -3.40 -43.12 -10.37
N VAL A 27 -4.64 -43.56 -10.55
CA VAL A 27 -5.72 -42.69 -11.07
C VAL A 27 -6.06 -41.58 -10.05
N VAL A 28 -6.11 -41.90 -8.76
CA VAL A 28 -6.40 -40.90 -7.71
C VAL A 28 -5.33 -39.81 -7.67
N LEU A 29 -4.05 -40.16 -7.70
CA LEU A 29 -2.97 -39.16 -7.72
C LEU A 29 -2.96 -38.33 -9.01
N ALA A 30 -3.27 -38.93 -10.15
CA ALA A 30 -3.40 -38.20 -11.41
C ALA A 30 -4.55 -37.17 -11.36
N VAL A 31 -5.70 -37.56 -10.82
CA VAL A 31 -6.86 -36.65 -10.65
C VAL A 31 -6.54 -35.54 -9.64
N ILE A 32 -5.93 -35.86 -8.49
CA ILE A 32 -5.52 -34.84 -7.50
C ILE A 32 -4.49 -33.88 -8.10
N GLY A 33 -3.49 -34.37 -8.84
CA GLY A 33 -2.49 -33.54 -9.52
C GLY A 33 -3.12 -32.57 -10.53
N LEU A 34 -4.09 -33.04 -11.30
CA LEU A 34 -4.83 -32.20 -12.25
C LEU A 34 -5.69 -31.13 -11.56
N ILE A 35 -6.36 -31.49 -10.46
CA ILE A 35 -7.17 -30.54 -9.68
C ILE A 35 -6.29 -29.47 -9.03
N ILE A 36 -5.19 -29.85 -8.38
CA ILE A 36 -4.26 -28.91 -7.73
C ILE A 36 -3.66 -27.96 -8.77
N GLY A 37 -3.27 -28.47 -9.95
CA GLY A 37 -2.76 -27.65 -11.04
C GLY A 37 -3.75 -26.56 -11.50
N ALA A 38 -5.04 -26.90 -11.61
CA ALA A 38 -6.08 -25.95 -11.99
C ALA A 38 -6.35 -24.89 -10.90
N VAL A 39 -6.37 -25.28 -9.62
CA VAL A 39 -6.64 -24.36 -8.49
C VAL A 39 -5.52 -23.33 -8.30
N ALA A 40 -4.27 -23.72 -8.56
CA ALA A 40 -3.12 -22.81 -8.43
C ALA A 40 -3.27 -21.57 -9.34
N ILE A 41 -3.72 -21.76 -10.58
CA ILE A 41 -3.95 -20.66 -11.54
C ILE A 41 -5.08 -19.72 -11.05
N GLY A 42 -6.15 -20.28 -10.47
CA GLY A 42 -7.28 -19.51 -9.99
C GLY A 42 -6.92 -18.51 -8.89
N LYS A 43 -6.02 -18.89 -7.97
CA LYS A 43 -5.57 -18.03 -6.87
C LYS A 43 -4.80 -16.80 -7.37
N ASP A 44 -3.94 -16.96 -8.36
CA ASP A 44 -3.16 -15.85 -8.92
C ASP A 44 -4.04 -14.88 -9.70
N VAL A 45 -5.00 -15.40 -10.48
CA VAL A 45 -5.98 -14.57 -11.20
C VAL A 45 -6.83 -13.78 -10.22
N GLN A 46 -7.28 -14.39 -9.13
CA GLN A 46 -8.04 -13.70 -8.09
C GLN A 46 -7.22 -12.59 -7.41
N ARG A 47 -5.96 -12.83 -7.09
CA ARG A 47 -5.06 -11.82 -6.49
C ARG A 47 -4.88 -10.62 -7.41
N ASN A 48 -4.60 -10.87 -8.69
CA ASN A 48 -4.45 -9.80 -9.69
C ASN A 48 -5.76 -9.00 -9.87
N ALA A 49 -6.91 -9.68 -9.85
CA ALA A 49 -8.21 -9.02 -9.92
C ALA A 49 -8.47 -8.12 -8.69
N GLU A 50 -8.09 -8.55 -7.48
CA GLU A 50 -8.18 -7.71 -6.29
C GLU A 50 -7.24 -6.50 -6.37
N TYR A 51 -6.02 -6.64 -6.92
CA TYR A 51 -5.12 -5.50 -7.14
C TYR A 51 -5.71 -4.48 -8.13
N THR A 52 -6.26 -4.95 -9.26
CA THR A 52 -6.98 -4.08 -10.22
C THR A 52 -8.20 -3.41 -9.59
N LYS A 53 -8.92 -4.12 -8.71
CA LYS A 53 -10.06 -3.56 -7.98
C LYS A 53 -9.61 -2.48 -7.00
N ILE A 54 -8.53 -2.68 -6.24
CA ILE A 54 -7.94 -1.66 -5.35
C ILE A 54 -7.58 -0.41 -6.16
N LYS A 55 -6.88 -0.57 -7.28
CA LYS A 55 -6.54 0.53 -8.19
C LYS A 55 -7.79 1.31 -8.62
N ASN A 56 -8.75 0.64 -9.24
CA ASN A 56 -9.89 1.29 -9.91
C ASN A 56 -10.95 1.83 -8.93
N LYS A 57 -11.19 1.10 -7.83
CA LYS A 57 -12.26 1.43 -6.89
C LYS A 57 -11.79 2.31 -5.74
N PHE A 58 -10.51 2.27 -5.38
CA PHE A 58 -10.01 3.04 -4.24
C PHE A 58 -9.04 4.13 -4.69
N ILE A 59 -7.88 3.77 -5.25
CA ILE A 59 -6.81 4.72 -5.58
C ILE A 59 -7.26 5.76 -6.63
N ASP A 60 -7.89 5.31 -7.72
CA ASP A 60 -8.34 6.20 -8.80
C ASP A 60 -9.50 7.10 -8.38
N GLN A 61 -10.34 6.61 -7.46
CA GLN A 61 -11.43 7.43 -6.93
C GLN A 61 -10.90 8.57 -6.06
N TRP A 62 -9.81 8.35 -5.33
CA TRP A 62 -9.11 9.40 -4.58
C TRP A 62 -8.37 10.39 -5.48
N GLU A 63 -7.71 9.93 -6.55
CA GLU A 63 -7.12 10.83 -7.56
C GLU A 63 -8.20 11.70 -8.22
N GLN A 64 -9.34 11.11 -8.60
CA GLN A 64 -10.47 11.84 -9.18
C GLN A 64 -11.07 12.86 -8.20
N ALA A 65 -11.24 12.50 -6.93
CA ALA A 65 -11.73 13.41 -5.90
C ALA A 65 -10.78 14.60 -5.68
N TYR A 66 -9.46 14.36 -5.68
CA TYR A 66 -8.46 15.41 -5.62
C TYR A 66 -8.57 16.37 -6.81
N ASN A 67 -8.64 15.84 -8.03
CA ASN A 67 -8.77 16.65 -9.25
C ASN A 67 -10.08 17.44 -9.27
N GLN A 68 -11.18 16.84 -8.81
CA GLN A 68 -12.47 17.52 -8.69
C GLN A 68 -12.43 18.66 -7.67
N TYR A 69 -11.69 18.49 -6.56
CA TYR A 69 -11.47 19.55 -5.58
C TYR A 69 -10.76 20.74 -6.20
N TYR A 70 -9.67 20.48 -6.93
CA TYR A 70 -8.95 21.53 -7.63
C TYR A 70 -9.82 22.26 -8.65
N GLN A 71 -10.58 21.53 -9.47
CA GLN A 71 -11.47 22.10 -10.49
C GLN A 71 -12.61 22.95 -9.89
N ARG A 72 -13.14 22.59 -8.72
CA ARG A 72 -14.23 23.32 -8.06
C ARG A 72 -13.76 24.56 -7.31
N ASN A 73 -12.64 24.45 -6.61
CA ASN A 73 -12.19 25.50 -5.69
C ASN A 73 -11.11 26.40 -6.30
N GLY A 74 -10.50 26.02 -7.42
CA GLY A 74 -9.38 26.72 -8.05
C GLY A 74 -8.06 26.64 -7.28
N VAL A 75 -8.03 25.90 -6.16
CA VAL A 75 -6.87 25.69 -5.29
C VAL A 75 -6.85 24.24 -4.82
N VAL A 76 -5.67 23.75 -4.46
CA VAL A 76 -5.48 22.37 -3.97
C VAL A 76 -5.97 22.21 -2.53
N LEU A 77 -6.01 20.96 -2.04
CA LEU A 77 -6.56 20.62 -0.72
C LEU A 77 -5.96 21.49 0.41
N ALA A 78 -6.84 22.08 1.21
CA ALA A 78 -6.50 22.95 2.35
C ALA A 78 -5.60 24.16 2.02
N ASP A 79 -5.50 24.56 0.76
CA ASP A 79 -4.84 25.80 0.35
C ASP A 79 -5.78 27.02 0.50
N SER A 80 -5.20 28.22 0.53
CA SER A 80 -5.93 29.47 0.66
C SER A 80 -6.46 29.95 -0.69
N GLN A 81 -7.77 30.22 -0.80
CA GLN A 81 -8.35 30.80 -2.02
C GLN A 81 -7.96 32.27 -2.26
N THR A 82 -7.65 33.01 -1.20
CA THR A 82 -7.28 34.43 -1.28
C THR A 82 -5.77 34.65 -1.39
N ALA A 83 -4.98 33.63 -1.02
CA ALA A 83 -3.52 33.64 -1.18
C ALA A 83 -3.00 32.26 -1.61
N PRO A 84 -3.32 31.78 -2.83
CA PRO A 84 -2.98 30.43 -3.27
C PRO A 84 -1.48 30.17 -3.21
N GLN A 85 -1.11 29.02 -2.65
CA GLN A 85 0.28 28.55 -2.61
C GLN A 85 0.54 27.43 -3.62
N ASN A 86 -0.51 26.86 -4.23
CA ASN A 86 -0.43 25.69 -5.11
C ASN A 86 0.21 24.49 -4.42
N MET A 87 0.01 24.36 -3.10
CA MET A 87 0.50 23.24 -2.30
C MET A 87 -0.56 22.74 -1.34
N VAL A 88 -0.61 21.42 -1.14
CA VAL A 88 -1.50 20.80 -0.15
C VAL A 88 -1.21 21.39 1.22
N ASN A 89 -2.26 21.80 1.91
CA ASN A 89 -2.21 22.52 3.18
C ASN A 89 -1.45 23.86 3.10
N GLY A 90 -1.49 24.53 1.94
CA GLY A 90 -0.83 25.81 1.71
C GLY A 90 -1.31 26.94 2.63
N ALA A 91 -2.54 26.89 3.13
CA ALA A 91 -2.99 27.86 4.14
C ALA A 91 -2.19 27.75 5.45
N ALA A 92 -1.86 26.54 5.89
CA ALA A 92 -1.02 26.32 7.06
C ALA A 92 0.44 26.76 6.81
N PHE A 93 0.93 26.57 5.57
CA PHE A 93 2.25 27.05 5.17
C PHE A 93 2.39 28.57 5.33
N ILE A 94 1.41 29.35 4.87
CA ILE A 94 1.41 30.82 5.07
C ILE A 94 1.23 31.17 6.55
N ALA A 95 0.38 30.45 7.28
CA ALA A 95 0.14 30.70 8.69
C ALA A 95 1.37 30.47 9.57
N ALA A 96 2.30 29.62 9.12
CA ALA A 96 3.59 29.39 9.77
C ALA A 96 4.61 30.54 9.57
N ALA A 97 4.27 31.57 8.79
CA ALA A 97 5.14 32.72 8.58
C ALA A 97 5.40 33.50 9.87
N VAL A 98 6.66 33.87 10.12
CA VAL A 98 7.01 34.78 11.22
C VAL A 98 6.40 36.17 11.00
N LYS A 99 6.36 36.65 9.75
CA LYS A 99 5.63 37.86 9.35
C LYS A 99 4.76 37.59 8.12
N PRO A 100 3.63 38.30 7.95
CA PRO A 100 2.79 38.16 6.77
C PRO A 100 3.58 38.38 5.48
N GLY A 101 3.66 37.34 4.65
CA GLY A 101 4.35 37.38 3.35
C GLY A 101 5.79 36.86 3.34
N ASP A 102 6.36 36.49 4.49
CA ASP A 102 7.74 35.94 4.57
C ASP A 102 7.87 34.56 3.92
N VAL A 103 6.82 33.74 3.97
CA VAL A 103 6.73 32.46 3.27
C VAL A 103 5.64 32.53 2.21
N ARG A 104 6.09 32.42 0.96
CA ARG A 104 5.25 32.27 -0.24
C ARG A 104 5.86 31.22 -1.15
N SER A 105 5.00 30.45 -1.82
CA SER A 105 5.43 29.60 -2.92
C SER A 105 5.94 30.41 -4.11
N GLY A 106 6.70 29.77 -5.00
CA GLY A 106 7.22 30.37 -6.23
C GLY A 106 8.65 30.93 -6.15
N ARG A 107 9.31 30.86 -4.98
CA ARG A 107 10.76 31.09 -4.85
C ARG A 107 11.51 29.75 -4.82
N ASN A 108 12.79 29.76 -4.45
CA ASN A 108 13.47 28.50 -4.14
C ASN A 108 12.78 27.83 -2.94
N MET A 109 12.15 26.69 -3.20
CA MET A 109 11.36 25.93 -2.24
C MET A 109 12.13 24.74 -1.64
N SER A 110 13.40 24.52 -1.98
CA SER A 110 14.13 23.31 -1.60
C SER A 110 14.55 23.26 -0.13
N GLY A 111 14.55 24.40 0.57
CA GLY A 111 14.93 24.51 1.98
C GLY A 111 13.77 24.83 2.93
N VAL A 112 12.52 24.85 2.44
CA VAL A 112 11.38 25.20 3.29
C VAL A 112 10.93 24.00 4.11
N THR A 113 10.33 24.27 5.28
CA THR A 113 9.59 23.24 6.00
C THR A 113 8.24 23.05 5.32
N ALA A 114 7.99 21.85 4.79
CA ALA A 114 6.71 21.50 4.17
C ALA A 114 5.59 21.53 5.22
N PRO A 115 4.36 21.93 4.83
CA PRO A 115 3.22 21.83 5.73
C PRO A 115 2.90 20.37 6.05
N ALA A 116 2.25 20.15 7.19
CA ALA A 116 1.82 18.83 7.62
C ALA A 116 0.88 18.21 6.57
N PRO A 117 1.02 16.89 6.26
CA PRO A 117 0.09 16.16 5.42
C PRO A 117 -1.34 16.24 5.94
N ILE A 118 -2.29 16.11 5.01
CA ILE A 118 -3.72 16.01 5.27
C ILE A 118 -4.09 14.53 5.19
N CYS A 119 -4.42 13.97 6.34
CA CYS A 119 -4.91 12.60 6.51
C CYS A 119 -6.28 12.66 7.19
N ARG A 120 -6.88 11.50 7.44
CA ARG A 120 -8.04 11.40 8.31
C ARG A 120 -7.70 10.79 9.66
N GLY A 121 -7.89 11.57 10.72
CA GLY A 121 -7.89 11.13 12.13
C GLY A 121 -6.59 10.55 12.70
N ALA A 122 -5.75 9.91 11.89
CA ALA A 122 -4.45 9.35 12.24
C ALA A 122 -3.56 9.25 10.99
N ALA A 123 -2.25 9.24 11.21
CA ALA A 123 -1.27 8.85 10.20
C ALA A 123 -1.30 7.33 9.98
N GLY A 124 -1.16 6.90 8.72
CA GLY A 124 -1.15 5.49 8.37
C GLY A 124 0.15 4.77 8.76
N PRO A 125 0.14 3.43 8.76
CA PRO A 125 1.34 2.63 9.02
C PRO A 125 2.48 2.99 8.05
N GLY A 126 3.64 3.38 8.56
CA GLY A 126 4.79 3.75 7.73
C GLY A 126 4.74 5.18 7.15
N GLN A 127 3.81 6.03 7.60
CA GLN A 127 3.79 7.45 7.24
C GLN A 127 4.98 8.18 7.88
N ALA A 128 5.89 8.72 7.06
CA ALA A 128 7.10 9.40 7.57
C ALA A 128 6.85 10.77 8.24
N ARG A 129 5.80 11.51 7.83
CA ARG A 129 5.50 12.87 8.34
C ARG A 129 4.22 12.90 9.18
N GLY A 130 4.27 13.57 10.33
CA GLY A 130 3.08 13.80 11.17
C GLY A 130 2.05 14.68 10.46
N PHE A 131 0.77 14.31 10.57
CA PHE A 131 -0.35 14.93 9.87
C PHE A 131 -0.97 16.10 10.64
N ASP A 132 -1.74 16.93 9.95
CA ASP A 132 -2.52 18.01 10.54
C ASP A 132 -3.79 17.45 11.20
N ALA A 133 -3.83 17.47 12.54
CA ALA A 133 -4.93 16.90 13.31
C ALA A 133 -6.13 17.87 13.49
N ALA A 134 -6.06 19.08 12.93
CA ALA A 134 -7.17 20.02 13.02
C ALA A 134 -8.41 19.49 12.28
N ALA A 135 -9.59 19.59 12.91
CA ALA A 135 -10.81 18.99 12.38
C ALA A 135 -11.27 19.58 11.03
N ASP A 136 -10.95 20.85 10.76
CA ASP A 136 -11.18 21.52 9.48
C ASP A 136 -10.18 21.10 8.39
N LYS A 137 -9.11 20.41 8.79
CA LYS A 137 -8.07 19.84 7.92
C LYS A 137 -8.23 18.32 7.73
N ASP A 138 -9.33 17.75 8.20
CA ASP A 138 -9.70 16.37 7.90
C ASP A 138 -10.12 16.20 6.43
N LEU A 139 -9.64 15.14 5.78
CA LEU A 139 -9.93 14.87 4.36
C LEU A 139 -11.43 14.83 4.05
N ARG A 140 -12.25 14.22 4.91
CA ARG A 140 -13.70 14.20 4.69
C ARG A 140 -14.25 15.62 4.78
N THR A 141 -13.89 16.36 5.82
CA THR A 141 -14.41 17.71 6.03
C THR A 141 -14.10 18.60 4.83
N LEU A 142 -12.87 18.53 4.31
CA LEU A 142 -12.45 19.28 3.13
C LEU A 142 -13.28 18.89 1.88
N MET A 143 -13.39 17.60 1.57
CA MET A 143 -14.09 17.12 0.38
C MET A 143 -15.60 17.42 0.44
N THR A 144 -16.24 17.14 1.58
CA THR A 144 -17.68 17.37 1.76
C THR A 144 -18.05 18.85 1.75
N ARG A 145 -17.21 19.72 2.34
CA ARG A 145 -17.39 21.18 2.26
C ARG A 145 -17.27 21.73 0.84
N ALA A 146 -16.45 21.10 0.00
CA ALA A 146 -16.36 21.41 -1.43
C ALA A 146 -17.50 20.80 -2.27
N GLY A 147 -18.43 20.07 -1.65
CA GLY A 147 -19.54 19.40 -2.33
C GLY A 147 -19.09 18.19 -3.17
N ILE A 148 -17.97 17.58 -2.82
CA ILE A 148 -17.43 16.38 -3.49
C ILE A 148 -17.95 15.15 -2.77
N ARG A 149 -18.46 14.19 -3.55
CA ARG A 149 -18.88 12.90 -3.01
C ARG A 149 -17.64 12.14 -2.56
N MET A 150 -17.67 11.61 -1.33
CA MET A 150 -16.56 10.82 -0.81
C MET A 150 -16.33 9.57 -1.68
N PRO A 151 -15.06 9.27 -2.02
CA PRO A 151 -14.67 7.99 -2.58
C PRO A 151 -15.15 6.82 -1.71
N PRO A 152 -15.37 5.63 -2.29
CA PRO A 152 -15.61 4.45 -1.46
C PRO A 152 -14.32 4.09 -0.70
N GLY A 153 -14.47 3.57 0.52
CA GLY A 153 -13.37 3.04 1.32
C GLY A 153 -13.89 1.98 2.28
N ARG A 154 -13.24 1.83 3.44
CA ARG A 154 -13.50 0.76 4.40
C ARG A 154 -14.89 0.83 5.01
N ALA A 155 -15.32 2.03 5.40
CA ALA A 155 -16.62 2.30 5.99
C ALA A 155 -16.97 3.78 5.84
N GLU A 156 -18.23 4.15 6.06
CA GLU A 156 -18.53 5.50 6.49
C GLU A 156 -17.74 5.76 7.78
N GLY A 157 -17.12 6.92 7.90
CA GLY A 157 -16.14 7.16 8.93
C GLY A 157 -14.69 6.82 8.55
N LEU A 158 -14.41 6.14 7.43
CA LEU A 158 -13.05 5.68 7.08
C LEU A 158 -12.85 5.51 5.55
N GLU A 159 -13.29 6.46 4.72
CA GLU A 159 -13.18 6.37 3.26
C GLU A 159 -11.75 6.46 2.73
N ASP A 160 -10.84 7.04 3.51
CA ASP A 160 -9.41 7.14 3.18
C ASP A 160 -8.67 5.82 3.41
N ARG A 161 -9.40 4.77 3.83
CA ARG A 161 -8.84 3.46 4.14
C ARG A 161 -9.44 2.36 3.29
N TYR A 162 -8.66 1.32 3.00
CA TYR A 162 -9.13 0.13 2.31
C TYR A 162 -8.47 -1.12 2.88
N VAL A 163 -9.25 -2.16 3.14
CA VAL A 163 -8.73 -3.42 3.70
C VAL A 163 -8.63 -4.46 2.59
N TYR A 164 -7.51 -5.19 2.58
CA TYR A 164 -7.27 -6.29 1.66
C TYR A 164 -6.50 -7.41 2.38
N LEU A 165 -6.33 -8.55 1.72
CA LEU A 165 -5.53 -9.66 2.25
C LEU A 165 -4.16 -9.67 1.58
N ASP A 166 -3.11 -9.88 2.37
CA ASP A 166 -1.77 -10.15 1.84
C ASP A 166 -1.65 -11.57 1.25
N SER A 167 -0.46 -11.93 0.76
CA SER A 167 -0.22 -13.24 0.17
C SER A 167 -0.35 -14.42 1.15
N ASN A 168 -0.25 -14.15 2.46
CA ASN A 168 -0.39 -15.15 3.51
C ASN A 168 -1.85 -15.23 4.00
N GLY A 169 -2.73 -14.36 3.50
CA GLY A 169 -4.13 -14.30 3.89
C GLY A 169 -4.40 -13.43 5.12
N ASN A 170 -3.40 -12.69 5.60
CA ASN A 170 -3.55 -11.77 6.72
C ASN A 170 -4.14 -10.43 6.26
N PRO A 171 -5.00 -9.80 7.06
CA PRO A 171 -5.61 -8.52 6.70
C PRO A 171 -4.57 -7.39 6.78
N GLN A 172 -4.51 -6.59 5.72
CA GLN A 172 -3.71 -5.37 5.61
C GLN A 172 -4.64 -4.18 5.34
N GLU A 173 -4.27 -2.99 5.83
CA GLU A 173 -5.02 -1.76 5.65
C GLU A 173 -4.16 -0.72 4.91
N ILE A 174 -4.68 -0.25 3.78
CA ILE A 174 -4.13 0.87 3.02
C ILE A 174 -4.75 2.16 3.54
N GLN A 175 -3.97 3.22 3.69
CA GLN A 175 -4.49 4.56 3.95
C GLN A 175 -3.92 5.61 2.98
N VAL A 176 -4.81 6.51 2.54
CA VAL A 176 -4.49 7.64 1.67
C VAL A 176 -4.36 8.93 2.48
N CYS A 177 -3.26 9.64 2.28
CA CYS A 177 -3.05 11.01 2.72
C CYS A 177 -2.62 11.89 1.56
N PHE A 178 -2.81 13.20 1.65
CA PHE A 178 -2.29 14.16 0.68
C PHE A 178 -1.23 15.03 1.33
N GLN A 179 -0.15 15.28 0.60
CA GLN A 179 0.92 16.13 1.11
C GLN A 179 1.61 16.86 -0.03
N TRP A 180 2.36 17.89 0.31
CA TRP A 180 3.29 18.53 -0.62
C TRP A 180 4.73 18.16 -0.27
N ASN A 181 5.49 17.76 -1.28
CA ASN A 181 6.91 17.43 -1.18
C ASN A 181 7.76 18.59 -1.68
N VAL A 182 8.78 18.94 -0.90
CA VAL A 182 9.78 19.94 -1.29
C VAL A 182 10.53 19.50 -2.55
N PRO A 183 10.89 20.43 -3.46
CA PRO A 183 11.85 20.12 -4.50
C PRO A 183 13.22 19.81 -3.91
N LEU A 184 13.94 18.92 -4.58
CA LEU A 184 15.33 18.61 -4.26
C LEU A 184 16.18 19.88 -4.40
N ALA A 185 17.11 20.09 -3.46
CA ALA A 185 18.09 21.16 -3.57
C ALA A 185 19.13 20.80 -4.64
N ASP A 186 19.53 21.79 -5.45
CA ASP A 186 20.34 21.62 -6.67
C ASP A 186 21.72 20.94 -6.46
N GLY A 187 22.20 20.82 -5.22
CA GLY A 187 23.58 20.41 -4.90
C GLY A 187 23.77 19.03 -4.24
N GLY A 188 22.72 18.20 -4.12
CA GLY A 188 22.80 16.92 -3.41
C GLY A 188 21.90 15.83 -3.96
N ALA A 189 21.52 15.92 -5.25
CA ALA A 189 20.49 15.08 -5.84
C ALA A 189 20.74 13.59 -5.58
N ASP A 190 21.96 13.09 -5.76
CA ASP A 190 22.27 11.65 -5.71
C ASP A 190 21.98 11.00 -4.35
N ALA A 191 22.32 11.66 -3.24
CA ALA A 191 22.11 11.14 -1.88
C ALA A 191 20.83 11.64 -1.23
N ALA A 192 20.01 12.41 -1.95
CA ALA A 192 18.74 12.90 -1.46
C ALA A 192 17.60 11.91 -1.77
N VAL A 193 16.57 11.96 -0.95
CA VAL A 193 15.37 11.10 -1.10
C VAL A 193 14.60 11.50 -2.36
N GLY A 194 14.45 10.56 -3.30
CA GLY A 194 13.82 10.70 -4.60
C GLY A 194 12.31 10.55 -4.60
N GLU A 195 11.60 11.13 -3.62
CA GLU A 195 10.14 11.01 -3.47
C GLU A 195 9.34 11.83 -4.49
N GLY A 196 10.02 12.54 -5.40
CA GLY A 196 9.39 13.52 -6.28
C GLY A 196 8.93 14.78 -5.53
N SER A 197 8.72 15.87 -6.27
CA SER A 197 8.32 17.17 -5.74
C SER A 197 6.91 17.56 -6.16
N GLY A 198 6.30 18.46 -5.39
CA GLY A 198 4.95 18.97 -5.64
C GLY A 198 3.88 18.25 -4.81
N ASN A 199 2.63 18.37 -5.26
CA ASN A 199 1.50 17.73 -4.57
C ASN A 199 1.44 16.25 -4.91
N VAL A 200 1.34 15.43 -3.86
CA VAL A 200 1.36 13.98 -3.96
C VAL A 200 0.29 13.37 -3.06
N MET A 201 -0.20 12.22 -3.49
CA MET A 201 -0.99 11.33 -2.68
C MET A 201 -0.05 10.28 -2.09
N VAL A 202 0.02 10.21 -0.77
CA VAL A 202 0.79 9.21 -0.04
C VAL A 202 -0.12 8.04 0.25
N ILE A 203 0.32 6.85 -0.13
CA ILE A 203 -0.42 5.61 0.04
C ILE A 203 0.41 4.71 0.95
N THR A 204 -0.08 4.53 2.17
CA THR A 204 0.57 3.73 3.22
C THR A 204 -0.03 2.34 3.27
N GLY A 205 0.68 1.38 3.89
CA GLY A 205 0.17 0.02 4.12
C GLY A 205 0.09 -0.86 2.87
N LEU A 206 0.95 -0.63 1.87
CA LEU A 206 1.02 -1.45 0.66
C LEU A 206 1.96 -2.64 0.89
N THR A 207 1.58 -3.83 0.47
CA THR A 207 2.51 -4.96 0.35
C THR A 207 3.38 -4.79 -0.90
N PRO A 208 4.60 -5.33 -0.94
CA PRO A 208 5.51 -5.14 -2.08
C PRO A 208 4.93 -5.57 -3.43
N ASP A 209 4.20 -6.69 -3.49
CA ASP A 209 3.51 -7.12 -4.72
C ASP A 209 2.41 -6.16 -5.16
N LEU A 210 1.62 -5.66 -4.21
CA LEU A 210 0.57 -4.69 -4.53
C LEU A 210 1.19 -3.39 -5.05
N ALA A 211 2.25 -2.89 -4.40
CA ALA A 211 3.00 -1.71 -4.83
C ALA A 211 3.51 -1.87 -6.28
N ARG A 212 4.17 -3.00 -6.59
CA ARG A 212 4.64 -3.31 -7.96
C ARG A 212 3.50 -3.37 -8.98
N SER A 213 2.37 -3.98 -8.60
CA SER A 213 1.21 -4.09 -9.47
C SER A 213 0.57 -2.73 -9.74
N LEU A 214 0.42 -1.90 -8.71
CA LEU A 214 -0.10 -0.53 -8.83
C LEU A 214 0.78 0.32 -9.75
N ASP A 215 2.09 0.25 -9.55
CA ASP A 215 3.08 0.97 -10.34
C ASP A 215 3.00 0.61 -11.83
N GLN A 216 3.03 -0.69 -12.13
CA GLN A 216 2.83 -1.20 -13.49
C GLN A 216 1.51 -0.75 -14.11
N MET A 217 0.43 -0.66 -13.32
CA MET A 217 -0.87 -0.17 -13.81
C MET A 217 -0.93 1.36 -13.99
N ILE A 218 -0.08 2.12 -13.30
CA ILE A 218 -0.10 3.60 -13.32
C ILE A 218 0.76 4.16 -14.46
N ASP A 219 1.98 3.68 -14.63
CA ASP A 219 2.93 4.21 -15.63
C ASP A 219 3.65 3.14 -16.45
N GLY A 220 3.27 1.87 -16.29
CA GLY A 220 3.67 0.79 -17.19
C GLY A 220 5.00 0.14 -16.86
N LYS A 221 5.73 0.61 -15.85
CA LYS A 221 7.00 0.03 -15.42
C LYS A 221 7.02 -0.14 -13.90
N PRO A 222 7.32 -1.34 -13.37
CA PRO A 222 7.52 -1.51 -11.93
C PRO A 222 8.90 -0.98 -11.51
N ASP A 223 8.99 0.30 -11.21
CA ASP A 223 10.19 0.96 -10.68
C ASP A 223 9.89 1.76 -9.40
N GLU A 224 10.75 1.64 -8.39
CA GLU A 224 10.50 2.29 -7.09
C GLU A 224 10.95 3.75 -7.03
N ARG A 225 11.57 4.27 -8.11
CA ARG A 225 12.29 5.57 -8.15
C ARG A 225 11.78 6.54 -9.21
N GLU A 226 11.28 6.06 -10.34
CA GLU A 226 10.97 6.90 -11.50
C GLU A 226 9.45 7.05 -11.63
N GLY A 227 8.95 7.44 -12.80
CA GLY A 227 7.49 7.42 -13.02
C GLY A 227 6.65 8.45 -12.25
N ARG A 228 5.36 8.15 -12.08
CA ARG A 228 4.44 8.94 -11.23
C ARG A 228 4.25 8.28 -9.87
N PHE A 229 4.53 6.99 -9.75
CA PHE A 229 4.35 6.21 -8.54
C PHE A 229 5.72 5.73 -8.06
N ARG A 230 6.07 6.06 -6.81
CA ARG A 230 7.41 5.82 -6.26
C ARG A 230 7.32 5.26 -4.87
N ARG A 231 8.36 4.62 -4.36
CA ARG A 231 8.45 4.27 -2.95
C ARG A 231 8.97 5.45 -2.12
N GLN A 232 8.43 5.61 -0.91
CA GLN A 232 8.91 6.58 0.06
C GLN A 232 10.30 6.19 0.59
N GLY A 233 11.16 7.17 0.84
CA GLY A 233 12.47 7.00 1.49
C GLY A 233 13.56 6.39 0.60
N VAL A 234 13.36 6.28 -0.72
CA VAL A 234 14.39 5.80 -1.66
C VAL A 234 15.30 6.94 -2.05
N LEU A 235 16.62 6.76 -1.92
CA LEU A 235 17.58 7.76 -2.40
C LEU A 235 17.56 7.80 -3.92
N ASN A 236 17.78 8.97 -4.52
CA ASN A 236 17.88 9.11 -5.97
C ASN A 236 18.98 8.25 -6.56
N ASN A 237 20.08 7.99 -5.86
CA ASN A 237 21.12 7.07 -6.32
C ASN A 237 20.98 5.67 -5.71
N ALA A 238 20.27 5.50 -4.59
CA ALA A 238 20.03 4.21 -3.91
C ALA A 238 21.22 3.21 -3.86
N GLY A 239 22.47 3.71 -3.82
CA GLY A 239 23.69 2.91 -3.86
C GLY A 239 24.20 2.47 -5.25
N GLY A 240 23.56 2.91 -6.33
CA GLY A 240 23.93 2.67 -7.73
C GLY A 240 24.89 3.71 -8.32
N ALA A 241 25.08 3.64 -9.65
CA ALA A 241 25.79 4.66 -10.42
C ALA A 241 24.81 5.74 -10.90
N ILE A 242 25.31 6.97 -11.05
CA ILE A 242 24.56 8.08 -11.67
C ILE A 242 24.05 7.64 -13.05
N ASN A 243 22.76 7.85 -13.34
CA ASN A 243 22.07 7.39 -14.56
C ASN A 243 21.96 5.85 -14.73
N ALA A 244 22.12 5.07 -13.67
CA ALA A 244 21.78 3.66 -13.70
C ALA A 244 20.28 3.46 -14.02
N PRO A 245 19.90 2.37 -14.71
CA PRO A 245 18.51 2.06 -14.97
C PRO A 245 17.69 2.04 -13.66
N GLY A 246 16.40 2.37 -13.79
CA GLY A 246 15.45 2.39 -12.67
C GLY A 246 15.54 1.13 -11.82
N GLN A 247 15.48 1.32 -10.50
CA GLN A 247 15.50 0.22 -9.53
C GLN A 247 14.11 -0.37 -9.42
N GLN A 248 13.98 -1.69 -9.51
CA GLN A 248 12.73 -2.36 -9.18
C GLN A 248 12.47 -2.28 -7.67
N TRP A 249 11.21 -2.33 -7.26
CA TRP A 249 10.82 -2.47 -5.86
C TRP A 249 11.63 -3.56 -5.17
N ASN A 250 12.46 -3.14 -4.21
CA ASN A 250 13.50 -3.99 -3.64
C ASN A 250 13.02 -4.92 -2.52
N ARG A 251 11.76 -4.78 -2.09
CA ARG A 251 11.09 -5.63 -1.11
C ARG A 251 10.29 -6.72 -1.81
N THR A 252 10.12 -7.84 -1.11
CA THR A 252 9.35 -8.99 -1.58
C THR A 252 8.30 -9.38 -0.55
N ASN A 253 7.26 -10.11 -0.97
CA ASN A 253 6.23 -10.59 -0.05
C ASN A 253 6.72 -11.65 0.96
N ARG A 254 8.00 -12.00 0.92
CA ARG A 254 8.65 -12.87 1.92
C ARG A 254 9.26 -12.10 3.07
N ASP A 255 9.45 -10.79 2.90
CA ASP A 255 9.98 -9.94 3.96
C ASP A 255 8.95 -9.82 5.08
N GLN A 256 9.36 -10.15 6.31
CA GLN A 256 8.52 -10.01 7.50
C GLN A 256 8.35 -8.55 7.92
N MET A 257 7.15 -8.22 8.39
CA MET A 257 6.84 -6.89 8.91
C MET A 257 7.75 -6.49 10.09
N GLY A 258 8.37 -5.31 9.99
CA GLY A 258 9.16 -4.73 11.08
C GLY A 258 10.62 -5.20 11.15
N VAL A 259 11.08 -6.00 10.19
CA VAL A 259 12.50 -6.36 10.04
C VAL A 259 13.20 -5.32 9.17
N ALA A 260 14.21 -4.64 9.72
CA ALA A 260 14.91 -3.58 9.01
C ALA A 260 15.89 -4.15 7.97
N GLY A 261 15.64 -3.84 6.69
CA GLY A 261 16.59 -4.03 5.58
C GLY A 261 16.23 -5.15 4.59
N VAL A 262 16.58 -4.93 3.33
CA VAL A 262 16.45 -5.92 2.26
C VAL A 262 17.44 -7.07 2.52
N GLY A 263 16.94 -8.29 2.66
CA GLY A 263 17.80 -9.49 2.83
C GLY A 263 18.44 -9.65 4.20
N ALA A 264 17.90 -9.04 5.26
CA ALA A 264 18.39 -9.24 6.62
C ALA A 264 18.25 -10.72 7.04
N ALA A 265 19.28 -11.33 7.61
CA ALA A 265 19.26 -12.75 7.97
C ALA A 265 18.05 -13.09 8.87
N GLY A 266 17.19 -14.01 8.42
CA GLY A 266 15.96 -14.40 9.13
C GLY A 266 14.69 -13.64 8.69
N ASN A 267 14.77 -12.79 7.68
CA ASN A 267 13.64 -12.03 7.12
C ASN A 267 12.73 -12.82 6.16
N ASP A 268 13.11 -14.03 5.73
CA ASP A 268 12.35 -14.89 4.80
C ASP A 268 11.68 -16.04 5.56
N ARG A 269 10.66 -15.71 6.35
CA ARG A 269 9.77 -16.68 7.00
C ARG A 269 8.35 -16.43 6.50
N SER A 270 7.67 -17.52 6.15
CA SER A 270 6.36 -17.50 5.51
C SER A 270 5.43 -18.45 6.25
N PHE A 271 5.29 -18.26 7.57
CA PHE A 271 4.20 -18.90 8.30
C PHE A 271 2.89 -18.16 8.00
N ASP A 272 1.76 -18.85 8.11
CA ASP A 272 0.46 -18.26 7.81
C ASP A 272 0.11 -17.10 8.77
N GLU A 273 0.65 -17.14 9.99
CA GLU A 273 0.54 -16.06 10.99
C GLU A 273 1.49 -14.86 10.76
N ASP A 274 2.49 -15.00 9.88
CA ASP A 274 3.46 -13.95 9.63
C ASP A 274 2.86 -12.89 8.71
N GLN A 275 2.89 -11.64 9.16
CA GLN A 275 2.49 -10.50 8.35
C GLN A 275 3.59 -10.13 7.36
N VAL A 276 3.17 -9.89 6.11
CA VAL A 276 4.05 -9.39 5.06
C VAL A 276 4.42 -7.94 5.35
N GLU A 277 5.68 -7.58 5.09
CA GLU A 277 6.18 -6.21 5.18
C GLU A 277 5.31 -5.24 4.38
N ILE A 278 5.18 -4.03 4.90
CA ILE A 278 4.46 -2.93 4.24
C ILE A 278 5.44 -1.84 3.79
N VAL A 279 5.07 -1.17 2.70
CA VAL A 279 5.78 -0.03 2.13
C VAL A 279 4.83 1.14 1.93
N THR A 280 5.39 2.34 1.94
CA THR A 280 4.67 3.57 1.62
C THR A 280 5.04 4.00 0.21
N ALA A 281 4.03 4.33 -0.60
CA ALA A 281 4.20 4.86 -1.94
C ALA A 281 3.81 6.33 -2.03
N ILE A 282 4.47 7.05 -2.92
CA ILE A 282 4.18 8.43 -3.29
C ILE A 282 3.64 8.42 -4.72
N TYR A 283 2.39 8.86 -4.88
CA TYR A 283 1.77 9.04 -6.18
C TYR A 283 1.67 10.53 -6.52
N LYS A 284 2.38 10.97 -7.56
CA LYS A 284 2.36 12.36 -8.03
C LYS A 284 1.00 12.74 -8.61
N MET A 285 0.38 13.78 -8.03
CA MET A 285 -0.89 14.31 -8.49
C MET A 285 -0.70 15.24 -9.67
N ASN A 286 -1.61 15.15 -10.63
CA ASN A 286 -1.70 16.09 -11.73
C ASN A 286 -2.35 17.38 -11.22
N GLN A 287 -1.86 18.52 -11.68
CA GLN A 287 -2.43 19.85 -11.46
C GLN A 287 -2.66 20.49 -12.81
#